data_AF-A0A2M9PD66-F1
#
_entry.id   AF-A0A2M9PD66-F1
#
_cell.length_a   1.000
_cell.length_b   1.000
_cell.length_c   1.000
_cell.angle_alpha   90.00
_cell.angle_beta   90.00
_cell.angle_gamma   90.00
#
_symmetry.space_group_name_H-M   'P 1'
#
loop_
_entity.id
_entity.type
_entity.pdbx_description
1 polymer ?
#
loop_
_entity_poly.entity_id
_entity_poly.type
_entity_poly.pdbx_seq_one_letter_code
_entity_poly.pdbx_strand_id
1 'polypeptide(L)' 'MLAAPVVASARDYDCGDFSTQAEAQRVYEDAGPGNPYRLDRDHDGVACETLP' A
#
# COMPACT_ATOMS: atom_id res chain seq x y z
N MET A 1 -11.89 -7.39 28.57
CA MET A 1 -12.15 -6.29 27.62
C MET A 1 -11.56 -6.74 26.28
N LEU A 2 -12.27 -7.55 25.47
CA LEU A 2 -13.17 -7.12 24.37
C LEU A 2 -12.50 -5.97 23.57
N ALA A 3 -12.01 -6.12 22.35
CA ALA A 3 -12.52 -6.89 21.20
C ALA A 3 -11.37 -7.40 20.30
N ALA A 4 -11.65 -8.46 19.54
CA ALA A 4 -10.82 -8.91 18.43
C ALA A 4 -10.44 -7.72 17.53
N PRO A 5 -9.23 -7.71 16.93
CA PRO A 5 -8.93 -6.70 15.93
C PRO A 5 -10.02 -6.84 14.88
N VAL A 6 -10.75 -5.75 14.62
CA VAL A 6 -11.57 -5.63 13.44
C VAL A 6 -10.61 -5.97 12.32
N VAL A 7 -10.75 -7.17 11.76
CA VAL A 7 -10.07 -7.54 10.53
C VAL A 7 -10.75 -6.66 9.50
N ALA A 8 -10.35 -5.39 9.46
CA ALA A 8 -10.45 -4.61 8.27
C ALA A 8 -9.81 -5.53 7.24
N SER A 9 -10.59 -5.98 6.27
CA SER A 9 -10.00 -6.46 5.02
C SER A 9 -9.22 -5.26 4.50
N ALA A 10 -8.00 -5.08 5.02
CA ALA A 10 -6.98 -4.26 4.42
C ALA A 10 -6.93 -4.83 3.02
N ARG A 11 -7.48 -4.08 2.06
CA ARG A 11 -7.41 -4.48 0.68
C ARG A 11 -5.93 -4.68 0.41
N ASP A 12 -5.57 -5.90 0.05
CA ASP A 12 -4.20 -6.21 -0.29
C ASP A 12 -3.97 -5.56 -1.66
N TYR A 13 -3.48 -4.32 -1.63
CA TYR A 13 -3.13 -3.61 -2.86
C TYR A 13 -1.77 -4.10 -3.30
N ASP A 14 -1.71 -4.60 -4.52
CA ASP A 14 -0.47 -4.91 -5.21
C ASP A 14 -0.20 -3.87 -6.29
N CYS A 15 1.04 -3.78 -6.77
CA CYS A 15 1.37 -2.92 -7.90
C CYS A 15 0.56 -3.24 -9.17
N GLY A 16 0.05 -4.47 -9.31
CA GLY A 16 -0.83 -4.86 -10.42
C GLY A 16 -2.23 -4.24 -10.38
N ASP A 17 -2.64 -3.65 -9.25
CA ASP A 17 -3.93 -2.97 -9.11
C ASP A 17 -3.92 -1.54 -9.67
N PHE A 18 -2.75 -1.01 -10.03
CA PHE A 18 -2.57 0.37 -10.47
C PHE A 18 -2.13 0.43 -11.93
N SER A 19 -2.61 1.45 -12.64
CA SER A 19 -2.20 1.68 -14.03
C SER A 19 -0.91 2.48 -14.13
N THR A 20 -0.59 3.26 -13.09
CA THR A 20 0.58 4.14 -13.03
C THR A 20 1.23 4.15 -11.65
N GLN A 21 2.52 4.46 -11.60
CA GLN A 21 3.28 4.67 -10.37
C GLN A 21 2.63 5.76 -9.50
N ALA A 22 2.13 6.83 -10.13
CA ALA A 22 1.49 7.93 -9.44
C ALA A 22 0.21 7.53 -8.69
N GLU A 23 -0.57 6.59 -9.21
CA GLU A 23 -1.75 6.06 -8.50
C GLU A 23 -1.34 5.22 -7.29
N ALA A 24 -0.36 4.33 -7.47
CA ALA A 24 0.18 3.51 -6.39
C ALA A 24 0.78 4.37 -5.27
N GLN A 25 1.50 5.44 -5.63
CA GLN A 25 2.11 6.37 -4.69
C GLN A 25 1.08 7.05 -3.80
N ARG A 26 -0.05 7.51 -4.36
CA ARG A 26 -1.12 8.11 -3.55
C ARG A 26 -1.68 7.14 -2.53
N VAL A 27 -1.87 5.88 -2.91
CA VAL A 27 -2.35 4.86 -1.98
C VAL A 27 -1.32 4.56 -0.90
N TYR A 28 -0.04 4.46 -1.27
CA TYR A 28 1.05 4.30 -0.30
C TYR A 28 1.09 5.43 0.74
N GLU A 29 0.96 6.68 0.29
CA GLU A 29 0.95 7.86 1.16
C GLU A 29 -0.31 7.92 2.05
N ASP A 30 -1.48 7.59 1.50
CA ASP A 30 -2.77 7.58 2.24
C ASP A 30 -2.85 6.43 3.25
N ALA A 31 -2.20 5.30 2.95
CA ALA A 31 -2.13 4.14 3.84
C ALA A 31 -1.38 4.42 5.14
N GLY A 32 -0.58 5.49 5.16
CA GLY A 32 0.19 5.90 6.32
C GLY A 32 1.45 5.04 6.54
N PRO A 33 2.14 5.27 7.67
CA PRO A 33 3.45 4.68 7.91
C PRO A 33 3.38 3.16 8.05
N GLY A 34 4.45 2.49 7.61
CA GLY A 34 4.62 1.04 7.78
C GLY A 34 4.29 0.19 6.56
N ASN A 35 4.06 0.82 5.39
CA ASN A 35 3.87 0.15 4.10
C ASN A 35 2.92 -1.06 4.20
N PRO A 36 1.68 -0.85 4.66
CA PRO A 36 0.77 -1.95 5.00
C PRO A 36 0.40 -2.82 3.80
N TYR A 37 0.51 -2.26 2.60
CA TYR A 37 0.23 -2.91 1.32
C TYR A 37 1.48 -3.36 0.56
N ARG A 38 2.68 -3.22 1.15
CA ARG A 38 3.95 -3.62 0.51
C ARG A 38 4.19 -3.05 -0.89
N LEU A 39 3.63 -1.87 -1.18
CA LEU A 39 3.77 -1.20 -2.48
C LEU A 39 5.20 -0.69 -2.72
N ASP A 40 5.93 -0.40 -1.64
CA ASP A 40 7.33 0.04 -1.62
C ASP A 40 8.20 -1.08 -1.01
N ARG A 41 8.63 -2.06 -1.82
CA ARG A 41 9.23 -3.31 -1.28
C ARG A 41 10.65 -3.12 -0.75
N ASP A 42 11.36 -2.15 -1.28
CA ASP A 42 12.73 -1.78 -0.91
C ASP A 42 12.80 -0.65 0.11
N HIS A 43 11.67 -0.03 0.44
CA HIS A 43 11.51 0.98 1.49
C HIS A 43 12.27 2.28 1.21
N ASP A 44 12.31 2.70 -0.05
CA ASP A 44 12.96 3.94 -0.47
C ASP A 44 12.00 5.14 -0.46
N GLY A 45 10.71 4.90 -0.21
CA GLY A 45 9.64 5.90 -0.20
C GLY A 45 8.89 6.03 -1.52
N VAL A 46 9.23 5.22 -2.53
CA VAL A 46 8.63 5.22 -3.85
C VAL A 46 7.88 3.91 -4.08
N ALA A 47 6.56 3.99 -4.11
CA ALA A 47 5.72 2.83 -4.36
C ALA A 47 5.77 2.42 -5.84
N CYS A 48 5.89 1.11 -6.08
CA CYS A 48 5.69 0.47 -7.37
C CYS A 48 6.47 1.12 -8.54
N GLU A 49 7.75 1.42 -8.34
CA GLU A 49 8.65 2.07 -9.31
C GLU A 49 8.67 1.44 -10.72
N THR A 50 8.26 0.18 -10.85
CA THR A 50 8.18 -0.54 -12.13
C THR A 50 6.99 -0.15 -12.99
N LEU A 51 6.01 0.57 -12.45
CA LEU A 51 4.83 1.05 -13.17
C LEU A 51 5.16 2.31 -14.01
N PRO A 52 4.40 2.58 -15.08
CA PRO A 52 4.55 3.81 -15.88
C PRO A 52 4.32 5.11 -15.11
#